data_AF-A0A0B1SHP5-F1
#
_entry.id   AF-A0A0B1SHP5-F1
#
_cell.length_a   1.000
_cell.length_b   1.000
_cell.length_c   1.000
_cell.angle_alpha   90.00
_cell.angle_beta   90.00
_cell.angle_gamma   90.00
#
_symmetry.space_group_name_H-M   'P 1'
#
loop_
_entity.id
_entity.type
_entity.pdbx_description
1 polymer ?
#
loop_
_entity_poly.entity_id
_entity_poly.type
_entity_poly.pdbx_seq_one_letter_code
_entity_poly.pdbx_strand_id
1 'polypeptide(L)'
;MNILAADIRMNVSAKIIALDDRPQISLGDCAADVGNFDIEIGGGVLPWLINLFRPEVSRAVKSAIHEQACNTARSILLTNFNNFLLTLPLHLPIGQNFFIDYAVEENPNFTSKYVEAQAPAEVVYDAQKCHQEKIEE
;
A
#
# COMPACT_ATOMS: atom_id res chain seq x y z
N MET A 1 -22.28 24.99 8.21
CA MET A 1 -20.89 25.09 7.75
C MET A 1 -20.73 24.08 6.63
N ASN A 2 -20.46 24.54 5.42
CA ASN A 2 -20.23 23.69 4.25
C ASN A 2 -18.72 23.70 3.97
N ILE A 3 -18.15 22.52 3.72
CA ILE A 3 -16.75 22.36 3.39
C ILE A 3 -16.68 21.63 2.05
N LEU A 4 -15.95 22.17 1.10
CA LEU A 4 -15.75 21.59 -0.22
C LEU A 4 -14.26 21.43 -0.48
N ALA A 5 -13.82 20.18 -0.65
CA ALA A 5 -12.51 19.86 -1.22
C ALA A 5 -12.74 19.27 -2.62
N ALA A 6 -12.04 19.79 -3.62
CA ALA A 6 -12.13 19.35 -5.01
C ALA A 6 -10.74 19.27 -5.66
N ASP A 7 -10.64 18.51 -6.75
CA ASP A 7 -9.37 18.21 -7.44
C ASP A 7 -8.32 17.60 -6.47
N ILE A 8 -8.73 16.52 -5.79
CA ILE A 8 -7.82 15.75 -4.94
C ILE A 8 -7.02 14.80 -5.82
N ARG A 9 -5.71 14.94 -5.80
CA ARG A 9 -4.78 14.14 -6.62
C ARG A 9 -3.85 13.38 -5.70
N MET A 10 -3.69 12.09 -5.95
CA MET A 10 -2.83 11.22 -5.15
C MET A 10 -1.87 10.48 -6.06
N ASN A 11 -0.60 10.47 -5.67
CA ASN A 11 0.45 9.68 -6.29
C ASN A 11 1.10 8.82 -5.20
N VAL A 12 1.15 7.51 -5.44
CA VAL A 12 1.78 6.55 -4.54
C VAL A 12 2.67 5.66 -5.39
N SER A 13 3.92 5.51 -4.96
CA SER A 13 4.85 4.55 -5.56
C SER A 13 5.06 3.39 -4.61
N ALA A 14 5.10 2.18 -5.16
CA ALA A 14 5.36 0.96 -4.42
C ALA A 14 6.09 -0.04 -5.31
N LYS A 15 6.83 -0.94 -4.68
CA LYS A 15 7.49 -2.08 -5.33
C LYS A 15 7.14 -3.37 -4.60
N ILE A 16 7.23 -4.48 -5.31
CA ILE A 16 7.14 -5.81 -4.73
C ILE A 16 8.58 -6.27 -4.46
N ILE A 17 8.81 -6.86 -3.29
CA ILE A 17 10.07 -7.46 -2.88
C ILE A 17 9.83 -8.90 -2.43
N ALA A 18 10.86 -9.74 -2.51
CA ALA A 18 10.88 -11.05 -1.91
C ALA A 18 11.40 -10.94 -0.47
N LEU A 19 10.62 -11.42 0.48
CA LEU A 19 10.99 -11.45 1.89
C LEU A 19 10.28 -12.63 2.57
N ASP A 20 11.03 -13.44 3.30
CA ASP A 20 10.56 -14.67 3.97
C ASP A 20 9.83 -15.62 3.00
N ASP A 21 10.47 -15.84 1.84
CA ASP A 21 10.01 -16.73 0.76
C ASP A 21 8.67 -16.32 0.12
N ARG A 22 8.27 -15.06 0.34
CA ARG A 22 6.96 -14.52 -0.04
C ARG A 22 7.10 -13.15 -0.70
N PRO A 23 6.21 -12.81 -1.65
CA PRO A 23 6.14 -11.46 -2.16
C PRO A 23 5.57 -10.53 -1.07
N GLN A 24 6.16 -9.36 -0.91
CA GLN A 24 5.69 -8.31 -0.02
C GLN A 24 5.76 -6.96 -0.71
N ILE A 25 4.85 -6.05 -0.38
CA ILE A 25 4.84 -4.67 -0.83
C ILE A 25 5.77 -3.83 0.05
N SER A 26 6.66 -3.09 -0.61
CA SER A 26 7.42 -2.00 -0.04
C SER A 26 6.94 -0.69 -0.65
N LEU A 27 6.58 0.27 0.20
CA LEU A 27 6.22 1.61 -0.25
C LEU A 27 7.46 2.44 -0.57
N GLY A 28 7.34 3.28 -1.59
CA GLY A 28 8.21 4.40 -1.86
C GLY A 28 7.54 5.70 -1.42
N ASP A 29 7.61 6.71 -2.28
CA ASP A 29 7.03 8.03 -2.05
C ASP A 29 5.51 8.01 -2.14
N CYS A 30 4.89 8.87 -1.32
CA CYS A 30 3.48 9.21 -1.40
C CYS A 30 3.31 10.74 -1.40
N ALA A 31 2.44 11.23 -2.27
CA ALA A 31 2.01 12.61 -2.26
C ALA A 31 0.51 12.68 -2.53
N ALA A 32 -0.21 13.44 -1.70
CA ALA A 32 -1.57 13.85 -1.97
C ALA A 32 -1.67 15.39 -1.97
N ASP A 33 -2.35 15.93 -2.96
CA ASP A 33 -2.56 17.36 -3.15
C ASP A 33 -4.06 17.64 -3.31
N VAL A 34 -4.48 18.82 -2.85
CA VAL A 34 -5.86 19.29 -3.00
C VAL A 34 -5.82 20.60 -3.76
N GLY A 35 -6.32 20.58 -5.00
CA GLY A 35 -6.36 21.76 -5.85
C GLY A 35 -7.20 22.88 -5.22
N ASN A 36 -8.47 22.59 -4.97
CA ASN A 36 -9.42 23.57 -4.41
C ASN A 36 -9.95 23.15 -3.03
N PHE A 37 -9.94 24.10 -2.10
CA PHE A 37 -10.53 23.92 -0.77
C PHE A 37 -11.26 25.19 -0.35
N ASP A 38 -12.58 25.08 -0.13
CA ASP A 38 -13.44 26.17 0.28
C ASP A 38 -14.25 25.82 1.53
N ILE A 39 -14.47 26.83 2.37
CA ILE A 39 -15.24 26.74 3.61
C ILE A 39 -16.28 27.86 3.61
N GLU A 40 -17.55 27.49 3.70
CA GLU A 40 -18.66 28.40 3.94
C GLU A 40 -19.19 28.22 5.36
N ILE A 41 -19.03 29.22 6.21
CA ILE A 41 -19.62 29.23 7.56
C ILE A 41 -20.88 30.09 7.50
N GLY A 42 -22.05 29.45 7.46
CA GLY A 42 -23.33 30.15 7.55
C GLY A 42 -23.60 30.70 8.96
N GLY A 43 -24.31 31.84 9.05
CA GLY A 43 -24.92 32.33 10.29
C GLY A 43 -24.10 33.25 11.21
N GLY A 44 -23.23 34.13 10.69
CA GLY A 44 -22.38 34.99 11.51
C GLY A 44 -22.29 36.46 11.08
N VAL A 45 -22.04 37.35 12.07
CA VAL A 45 -21.99 38.82 11.96
C VAL A 45 -20.67 39.37 11.38
N LEU A 46 -19.66 38.52 11.11
CA LEU A 46 -18.31 38.97 10.74
C LEU A 46 -17.68 38.13 9.59
N PRO A 47 -18.20 38.21 8.34
CA PRO A 47 -17.64 37.50 7.18
C PRO A 47 -16.15 37.81 6.91
N TRP A 48 -15.71 39.04 7.25
CA TRP A 48 -14.32 39.48 7.07
C TRP A 48 -13.32 38.70 7.91
N LEU A 49 -13.69 38.28 9.13
CA LEU A 49 -12.80 37.57 10.04
C LEU A 49 -12.49 36.17 9.51
N ILE A 50 -13.47 35.51 8.92
CA ILE A 50 -13.30 34.20 8.29
C ILE A 50 -12.36 34.33 7.08
N ASN A 51 -12.56 35.35 6.24
CA ASN A 51 -11.70 35.61 5.07
C ASN A 51 -10.23 35.86 5.46
N LEU A 52 -9.95 36.44 6.63
CA LEU A 52 -8.59 36.70 7.10
C LEU A 52 -7.81 35.41 7.37
N PHE A 53 -8.47 34.39 7.93
CA PHE A 53 -7.83 33.11 8.28
C PHE A 53 -7.94 32.04 7.19
N ARG A 54 -8.76 32.24 6.14
CA ARG A 54 -8.94 31.29 5.03
C ARG A 54 -7.61 30.71 4.48
N PRO A 55 -6.55 31.51 4.23
CA PRO A 55 -5.30 30.96 3.69
C PRO A 55 -4.59 30.01 4.67
N GLU A 56 -4.54 30.37 5.95
CA GLU A 56 -3.91 29.54 7.00
C GLU A 56 -4.69 28.25 7.23
N VAL A 57 -6.02 28.35 7.34
CA VAL A 57 -6.90 27.20 7.50
C VAL A 57 -6.81 26.28 6.28
N SER A 58 -6.82 26.84 5.07
CA SER A 58 -6.67 26.07 3.84
C SER A 58 -5.34 25.31 3.83
N ARG A 59 -4.21 25.96 4.15
CA ARG A 59 -2.92 25.27 4.25
C ARG A 59 -2.91 24.15 5.28
N ALA A 60 -3.42 24.40 6.48
CA ALA A 60 -3.49 23.40 7.54
C ALA A 60 -4.34 22.20 7.13
N VAL A 61 -5.53 22.44 6.54
CA VAL A 61 -6.42 21.36 6.09
C VAL A 61 -5.80 20.58 4.93
N LYS A 62 -5.19 21.25 3.94
CA LYS A 62 -4.49 20.57 2.84
C LYS A 62 -3.36 19.67 3.35
N SER A 63 -2.58 20.16 4.33
CA SER A 63 -1.53 19.36 4.99
C SER A 63 -2.10 18.15 5.72
N ALA A 64 -3.20 18.32 6.45
CA ALA A 64 -3.86 17.23 7.15
C ALA A 64 -4.44 16.19 6.17
N ILE A 65 -5.02 16.62 5.05
CA ILE A 65 -5.50 15.71 3.99
C ILE A 65 -4.32 14.95 3.39
N HIS A 66 -3.21 15.62 3.11
CA HIS A 66 -2.01 14.97 2.59
C HIS A 66 -1.53 13.85 3.52
N GLU A 67 -1.32 14.18 4.79
CA GLU A 67 -0.83 13.25 5.80
C GLU A 67 -1.81 12.07 5.98
N GLN A 68 -3.10 12.36 6.13
CA GLN A 68 -4.11 11.32 6.33
C GLN A 68 -4.24 10.41 5.11
N ALA A 69 -4.21 10.95 3.89
CA ALA A 69 -4.27 10.16 2.67
C ALA A 69 -3.04 9.23 2.56
N CYS A 70 -1.83 9.76 2.76
CA CYS A 70 -0.62 8.95 2.70
C CYS A 70 -0.53 7.92 3.81
N ASN A 71 -0.93 8.25 5.05
CA ASN A 71 -1.01 7.29 6.14
C ASN A 71 -2.03 6.18 5.84
N THR A 72 -3.18 6.53 5.25
CA THR A 72 -4.21 5.56 4.87
C THR A 72 -3.71 4.63 3.77
N ALA A 73 -3.11 5.17 2.70
CA ALA A 73 -2.50 4.33 1.65
C ALA A 73 -1.40 3.44 2.22
N ARG A 74 -0.59 3.96 3.15
CA ARG A 74 0.45 3.20 3.84
C ARG A 74 -0.13 2.02 4.62
N SER A 75 -1.17 2.26 5.40
CA SER A 75 -1.85 1.21 6.16
C SER A 75 -2.46 0.15 5.24
N ILE A 76 -3.15 0.57 4.16
CA ILE A 76 -3.75 -0.38 3.22
C ILE A 76 -2.67 -1.24 2.54
N LEU A 77 -1.61 -0.62 2.02
CA LEU A 77 -0.60 -1.34 1.24
C LEU A 77 0.34 -2.17 2.11
N LEU A 78 0.87 -1.62 3.20
CA LEU A 78 1.83 -2.35 4.04
C LEU A 78 1.18 -3.24 5.07
N THR A 79 0.02 -2.88 5.60
CA THR A 79 -0.63 -3.71 6.62
C THR A 79 -1.57 -4.69 5.94
N ASN A 80 -2.60 -4.21 5.25
CA ASN A 80 -3.64 -5.13 4.76
C ASN A 80 -3.11 -6.03 3.63
N PHE A 81 -2.38 -5.46 2.67
CA PHE A 81 -1.90 -6.23 1.52
C PHE A 81 -0.76 -7.18 1.89
N ASN A 82 0.23 -6.76 2.69
CA ASN A 82 1.29 -7.69 3.12
C ASN A 82 0.74 -8.79 4.03
N ASN A 83 -0.21 -8.47 4.93
CA ASN A 83 -0.86 -9.51 5.74
C ASN A 83 -1.53 -10.56 4.84
N PHE A 84 -2.21 -10.13 3.78
CA PHE A 84 -2.78 -11.05 2.80
C PHE A 84 -1.70 -11.90 2.10
N LEU A 85 -0.63 -11.29 1.60
CA LEU A 85 0.45 -12.02 0.92
C LEU A 85 1.15 -13.03 1.85
N LEU A 86 1.28 -12.70 3.13
CA LEU A 86 1.79 -13.61 4.16
C LEU A 86 0.88 -14.81 4.43
N THR A 87 -0.43 -14.71 4.13
CA THR A 87 -1.37 -15.84 4.29
C THR A 87 -1.30 -16.87 3.18
N LEU A 88 -0.66 -16.57 2.04
CA LEU A 88 -0.57 -17.52 0.94
C LEU A 88 0.15 -18.81 1.42
N PRO A 89 -0.31 -20.03 1.13
CA PRO A 89 0.40 -21.21 1.59
C PRO A 89 1.66 -21.41 0.76
N LEU A 90 2.83 -21.67 1.35
CA LEU A 90 4.03 -22.07 0.57
C LEU A 90 3.94 -23.53 0.07
N HIS A 91 3.05 -24.31 0.68
CA HIS A 91 2.80 -25.73 0.38
C HIS A 91 1.33 -25.88 -0.02
N LEU A 92 1.06 -25.86 -1.33
CA LEU A 92 -0.30 -25.83 -1.89
C LEU A 92 -0.76 -27.25 -2.26
N PRO A 93 -1.86 -27.78 -1.72
CA PRO A 93 -2.35 -29.10 -2.08
C PRO A 93 -2.87 -29.15 -3.52
N ILE A 94 -2.45 -30.15 -4.28
CA ILE A 94 -2.94 -30.42 -5.65
C ILE A 94 -3.68 -31.77 -5.77
N GLY A 95 -3.78 -32.53 -4.68
CA GLY A 95 -4.61 -33.73 -4.55
C GLY A 95 -3.81 -35.02 -4.42
N GLN A 96 -4.44 -36.09 -3.93
CA GLN A 96 -3.82 -37.42 -3.75
C GLN A 96 -2.50 -37.38 -2.95
N ASN A 97 -2.43 -36.54 -1.91
CA ASN A 97 -1.23 -36.25 -1.12
C ASN A 97 -0.07 -35.62 -1.91
N PHE A 98 -0.31 -35.05 -3.08
CA PHE A 98 0.66 -34.19 -3.77
C PHE A 98 0.42 -32.72 -3.44
N PHE A 99 1.53 -31.99 -3.38
CA PHE A 99 1.57 -30.57 -3.10
C PHE A 99 2.51 -29.86 -4.07
N ILE A 100 2.29 -28.57 -4.26
CA ILE A 100 3.25 -27.66 -4.89
C ILE A 100 3.92 -26.89 -3.76
N ASP A 101 5.21 -27.12 -3.59
CA ASP A 101 6.08 -26.25 -2.82
C ASP A 101 6.58 -25.11 -3.71
N TYR A 102 6.33 -23.88 -3.29
CA TYR A 102 6.88 -22.72 -3.96
C TYR A 102 7.38 -21.68 -2.97
N ALA A 103 8.38 -20.93 -3.40
CA ALA A 103 9.00 -19.87 -2.64
C ALA A 103 9.37 -18.73 -3.59
N VAL A 104 9.16 -17.48 -3.18
CA VAL A 104 9.64 -16.30 -3.90
C VAL A 104 10.90 -15.82 -3.20
N GLU A 105 12.07 -16.23 -3.72
CA GLU A 105 13.36 -15.93 -3.11
C GLU A 105 14.00 -14.64 -3.67
N GLU A 106 13.66 -14.29 -4.91
CA GLU A 106 14.24 -13.15 -5.62
C GLU A 106 13.25 -12.03 -5.85
N ASN A 107 13.73 -10.79 -5.77
CA ASN A 107 12.92 -9.61 -6.06
C ASN A 107 12.46 -9.62 -7.53
N PRO A 108 11.20 -9.28 -7.80
CA PRO A 108 10.70 -9.14 -9.17
C PRO A 108 11.49 -8.10 -9.96
N ASN A 109 11.66 -8.34 -11.26
CA ASN A 109 12.22 -7.40 -12.21
C ASN A 109 11.13 -6.48 -12.77
N PHE A 110 11.34 -5.17 -12.66
CA PHE A 110 10.40 -4.15 -13.12
C PHE A 110 10.90 -3.54 -14.42
N THR A 111 10.10 -3.63 -15.47
CA THR A 111 10.33 -2.96 -16.75
C THR A 111 9.23 -1.93 -17.02
N SER A 112 9.41 -1.11 -18.06
CA SER A 112 8.36 -0.18 -18.50
C SER A 112 7.12 -0.84 -19.10
N LYS A 113 7.13 -2.17 -19.31
CA LYS A 113 6.07 -2.92 -19.98
C LYS A 113 5.48 -4.05 -19.14
N TYR A 114 6.26 -4.63 -18.25
CA TYR A 114 5.85 -5.77 -17.44
C TYR A 114 6.65 -5.85 -16.14
N VAL A 115 6.09 -6.58 -15.18
CA VAL A 115 6.76 -7.03 -13.97
C VAL A 115 6.93 -8.54 -14.09
N GLU A 116 8.15 -9.03 -13.89
CA GLU A 116 8.47 -10.46 -13.95
C GLU A 116 8.97 -10.92 -12.58
N ALA A 117 8.40 -12.00 -12.07
CA ALA A 117 8.85 -12.66 -10.84
C ALA A 117 9.17 -14.12 -11.15
N GLN A 118 10.23 -14.64 -10.54
CA GLN A 118 10.62 -16.04 -10.67
C GLN A 118 10.49 -16.69 -9.30
N ALA A 119 9.92 -17.89 -9.29
CA ALA A 119 9.72 -18.68 -8.09
C ALA A 119 9.91 -20.16 -8.47
N PRO A 120 10.78 -20.91 -7.80
CA PRO A 120 10.75 -22.37 -7.88
C PRO A 120 9.35 -22.87 -7.49
N ALA A 121 8.86 -23.85 -8.24
CA ALA A 121 7.61 -24.55 -7.96
C ALA A 121 7.84 -26.04 -8.17
N GLU A 122 7.90 -26.79 -7.07
CA GLU A 122 8.25 -28.20 -7.06
C GLU A 122 7.06 -29.03 -6.61
N VAL A 123 6.84 -30.17 -7.27
CA VAL A 123 5.81 -31.12 -6.87
C VAL A 123 6.39 -32.08 -5.84
N VAL A 124 5.84 -32.06 -4.63
CA VAL A 124 6.26 -32.91 -3.51
C VAL A 124 5.14 -33.85 -3.10
N TYR A 125 5.50 -34.95 -2.45
CA TYR A 125 4.56 -35.93 -1.90
C TYR A 125 4.56 -35.85 -0.39
N ASP A 126 3.36 -35.79 0.20
CA ASP A 126 3.13 -35.68 1.64
C ASP A 126 3.82 -34.45 2.25
N ALA A 127 4.28 -34.52 3.52
CA ALA A 127 4.92 -33.41 4.23
C ALA A 127 6.37 -33.10 3.81
N GLN A 128 6.84 -33.61 2.67
CA GLN A 128 8.19 -33.32 2.18
C GLN A 128 8.27 -31.84 1.79
N LYS A 129 9.33 -31.16 2.24
CA LYS A 129 9.67 -29.80 1.83
C LYS A 129 10.97 -29.79 1.05
N CYS A 130 11.02 -29.04 -0.05
CA CYS A 130 12.25 -28.89 -0.84
C CYS A 130 13.07 -27.66 -0.48
N HIS A 131 12.46 -26.60 0.07
CA HIS A 131 13.19 -25.43 0.57
C HIS A 131 13.73 -25.65 1.98
N GLN A 132 15.00 -25.26 2.19
CA GLN A 132 15.57 -25.21 3.53
C GLN A 132 15.00 -23.99 4.27
N GLU A 133 14.45 -24.19 5.47
CA GLU A 133 14.15 -23.08 6.37
C GLU A 133 15.47 -22.34 6.62
N LYS A 134 15.56 -21.07 6.19
CA LYS A 134 16.73 -20.23 6.49
C LYS A 134 16.89 -20.20 8.00
N ILE A 135 17.97 -20.82 8.48
CA ILE A 135 18.35 -20.78 9.90
C ILE A 135 18.70 -19.32 10.18
N GLU A 136 17.90 -18.63 11.00
CA GLU A 136 18.26 -17.31 11.51
C GLU A 136 19.57 -17.44 12.31
N GLU A 137 20.65 -16.82 11.83
CA GLU A 137 21.89 -16.57 12.58
C GLU A 137 21.77 -15.33 13.48
#